data_AF-A0A8T2K702-F1
#
_entry.id   AF-A0A8T2K702-F1
#
_cell.length_a   1.000
_cell.length_b   1.000
_cell.length_c   1.000
_cell.angle_alpha   90.00
_cell.angle_beta   90.00
_cell.angle_gamma   90.00
#
_symmetry.space_group_name_H-M   'P 1'
#
loop_
_entity.id
_entity.type
_entity.pdbx_description
1 polymer ?
#
loop_
_entity_poly.entity_id
_entity_poly.type
_entity_poly.pdbx_seq_one_letter_code
_entity_poly.pdbx_strand_id
1 'polypeptide(L)'
;MEDLQSGAYKGFCLKETNGEKCPEDKHGSHTVTPLGWRPLTLLDKGMSAQLFLKKKIENNLVSGDQDAFFVADLGDVVQKHWRFKKELPRVKPFYAVKCNSSKEVLQTLAVLGAGFDCASMGEMEMILRMGVPATDIIYANTCKQVSHIKYAAKHGIHRMTFDCENELVKLSTANPHAEMVLRIKTDDSGSWHKLSSKFGAHLQDCENLLKKANSLNIKVIGVSFHFGSVATVTASFSKAIEDAKKVFDIGKKLGHCMKVWDIGGGFPGESNFNPIFEEFAAVIIKSIDQYFPNNHDLELLQNLGDTMLPQLSLKRWLSLQKRRLRKKVLME
;
A
#
# COMPACT_ATOMS: atom_id res chain seq x y z
N MET A 1 -3.01 25.43 -14.05
CA MET A 1 -3.93 25.53 -12.88
C MET A 1 -5.41 25.59 -13.27
N GLU A 2 -5.77 25.69 -14.56
CA GLU A 2 -7.18 25.63 -15.01
C GLU A 2 -7.66 24.23 -15.45
N ASP A 3 -6.77 23.30 -15.80
CA ASP A 3 -7.15 21.94 -16.23
C ASP A 3 -7.55 20.98 -15.09
N LEU A 4 -7.43 21.39 -13.82
CA LEU A 4 -7.71 20.54 -12.65
C LEU A 4 -9.20 20.50 -12.27
N GLN A 5 -10.04 21.38 -12.82
CA GLN A 5 -11.48 21.45 -12.51
C GLN A 5 -12.38 20.75 -13.53
N SER A 6 -11.86 20.38 -14.71
CA SER A 6 -12.61 19.55 -15.64
C SER A 6 -12.27 18.08 -15.35
N GLY A 7 -13.25 17.29 -14.90
CA GLY A 7 -13.09 15.85 -14.63
C GLY A 7 -12.82 14.98 -15.88
N ALA A 8 -12.08 15.51 -16.85
CA ALA A 8 -11.67 14.85 -18.08
C ALA A 8 -10.19 14.50 -17.99
N TYR A 9 -9.84 13.48 -17.20
CA TYR A 9 -8.58 12.80 -17.43
C TYR A 9 -8.68 12.11 -18.78
N LYS A 10 -8.01 12.68 -19.80
CA LYS A 10 -7.71 11.95 -21.04
C LYS A 10 -7.04 10.64 -20.61
N GLY A 11 -7.66 9.52 -20.92
CA GLY A 11 -7.11 8.20 -20.63
C GLY A 11 -5.65 8.15 -21.06
N PHE A 12 -4.81 7.56 -20.21
CA PHE A 12 -3.41 7.34 -20.51
C PHE A 12 -3.31 6.52 -21.81
N CYS A 13 -2.98 7.19 -22.91
CA CYS A 13 -2.45 6.54 -24.11
C CYS A 13 -0.97 6.27 -23.80
N LEU A 14 -0.62 4.99 -23.61
CA LEU A 14 0.78 4.56 -23.59
C LEU A 14 1.38 4.96 -24.94
N LYS A 15 2.44 5.79 -24.91
CA LYS A 15 3.12 6.39 -26.07
C LYS A 15 2.90 5.66 -27.40
N GLU A 16 2.26 6.38 -28.31
CA GLU A 16 2.14 6.08 -29.73
C GLU A 16 3.53 5.77 -30.30
N THR A 17 3.72 4.52 -30.71
CA THR A 17 4.69 4.18 -31.75
C THR A 17 3.85 3.78 -32.95
N ASN A 18 4.00 4.53 -34.04
CA ASN A 18 3.34 4.36 -35.34
C ASN A 18 1.97 5.06 -35.51
N GLY A 19 1.99 6.39 -35.60
CA GLY A 19 1.32 7.17 -36.67
C GLY A 19 -0.16 6.95 -37.05
N GLU A 20 -0.94 6.15 -36.32
CA GLU A 20 -2.36 5.93 -36.60
C GLU A 20 -3.22 6.88 -35.78
N LYS A 21 -4.08 7.65 -36.47
CA LYS A 21 -5.03 8.58 -35.86
C LYS A 21 -5.95 7.85 -34.87
N CYS A 22 -6.25 8.47 -33.73
CA CYS A 22 -7.36 8.08 -32.86
C CYS A 22 -8.64 7.86 -33.68
N PRO A 23 -9.31 6.70 -33.57
CA PRO A 23 -10.60 6.49 -34.24
C PRO A 23 -11.62 7.51 -33.73
N GLU A 24 -12.35 8.13 -34.65
CA GLU A 24 -13.45 9.05 -34.35
C GLU A 24 -14.55 8.40 -33.52
N ASP A 25 -15.23 9.25 -32.74
CA ASP A 25 -16.26 9.00 -31.74
C ASP A 25 -17.17 7.79 -32.04
N LYS A 26 -16.86 6.65 -31.39
CA LYS A 26 -17.82 5.55 -31.19
C LYS A 26 -18.22 5.55 -29.73
N HIS A 27 -19.52 5.47 -29.45
CA HIS A 27 -20.05 5.41 -28.08
C HIS A 27 -20.00 3.95 -27.57
N GLY A 28 -19.11 3.62 -26.64
CA GLY A 28 -18.95 2.26 -26.13
C GLY A 28 -17.83 2.07 -25.10
N SER A 29 -17.18 0.91 -25.18
CA SER A 29 -15.94 0.60 -24.46
C SER A 29 -15.12 -0.32 -25.36
N HIS A 30 -13.81 -0.16 -25.41
CA HIS A 30 -12.94 -0.94 -26.28
C HIS A 30 -11.88 -1.69 -25.46
N THR A 31 -11.44 -2.84 -25.96
CA THR A 31 -10.48 -3.69 -25.25
C THR A 31 -9.08 -3.48 -25.80
N VAL A 32 -8.11 -3.27 -24.91
CA VAL A 32 -6.69 -3.13 -25.23
C VAL A 32 -5.89 -4.17 -24.47
N THR A 33 -4.78 -4.65 -25.04
CA THR A 33 -3.91 -5.63 -24.38
C THR A 33 -2.45 -5.16 -24.43
N PRO A 34 -2.03 -4.29 -23.48
CA PRO A 34 -0.63 -3.89 -23.37
C PRO A 34 0.29 -5.11 -23.19
N LEU A 35 1.52 -5.03 -23.67
CA LEU A 35 2.47 -6.15 -23.59
C LEU A 35 2.68 -6.58 -22.13
N GLY A 36 2.38 -7.86 -21.83
CA GLY A 36 2.49 -8.42 -20.47
C GLY A 36 1.30 -8.15 -19.54
N TRP A 37 0.22 -7.54 -20.03
CA TRP A 37 -1.02 -7.29 -19.28
C TRP A 37 -2.15 -8.22 -19.76
N ARG A 38 -3.14 -8.45 -18.89
CA ARG A 38 -4.43 -8.99 -19.33
C ARG A 38 -5.20 -7.94 -20.15
N PRO A 39 -6.17 -8.35 -20.97
CA PRO A 39 -7.02 -7.40 -21.68
C PRO A 39 -7.70 -6.43 -20.71
N LEU A 40 -7.51 -5.13 -20.95
CA LEU A 40 -8.14 -4.03 -20.21
C LEU A 40 -9.25 -3.42 -21.05
N THR A 41 -10.34 -3.04 -20.39
CA THR A 41 -11.43 -2.31 -21.05
C THR A 41 -11.25 -0.81 -20.82
N LEU A 42 -11.04 -0.07 -21.91
CA LEU A 42 -11.07 1.39 -21.91
C LEU A 42 -12.53 1.85 -22.00
N LEU A 43 -12.90 2.74 -21.08
CA LEU A 43 -14.22 3.35 -21.04
C LEU A 43 -14.20 4.63 -21.87
N ASP A 44 -15.15 4.75 -22.81
CA ASP A 44 -15.27 5.96 -23.62
C ASP A 44 -15.75 7.16 -22.79
N LYS A 45 -15.62 8.37 -23.33
CA LYS A 45 -15.98 9.60 -22.62
C LYS A 45 -17.44 9.57 -22.15
N GLY A 46 -17.66 9.81 -20.86
CA GLY A 46 -18.99 9.78 -20.22
C GLY A 46 -19.43 8.41 -19.70
N MET A 47 -18.68 7.33 -19.96
CA MET A 47 -18.89 6.03 -19.33
C MET A 47 -18.18 5.97 -17.97
N SER A 48 -18.91 5.60 -16.91
CA SER A 48 -18.34 5.31 -15.59
C SER A 48 -18.22 3.81 -15.34
N ALA A 49 -17.37 3.39 -14.40
CA ALA A 49 -17.27 2.00 -13.98
C ALA A 49 -18.62 1.43 -13.49
N GLN A 50 -19.45 2.26 -12.83
CA GLN A 50 -20.80 1.88 -12.40
C GLN A 50 -21.74 1.65 -13.59
N LEU A 51 -21.71 2.52 -14.60
CA LEU A 51 -22.52 2.36 -15.81
C LEU A 51 -22.06 1.15 -16.61
N PHE A 52 -20.75 0.92 -16.71
CA PHE A 52 -20.17 -0.28 -17.31
C PHE A 52 -20.62 -1.55 -16.60
N LEU A 53 -20.57 -1.58 -15.26
CA LEU A 53 -21.08 -2.69 -14.46
C LEU A 53 -22.56 -2.96 -14.76
N LYS A 54 -23.40 -1.92 -14.80
CA LYS A 54 -24.83 -2.05 -15.09
C LYS A 54 -25.05 -2.69 -16.47
N LYS A 55 -24.38 -2.19 -17.51
CA LYS A 55 -24.45 -2.74 -18.87
C LYS A 55 -23.96 -4.19 -18.92
N LYS A 56 -22.86 -4.52 -18.22
CA LYS A 56 -22.33 -5.88 -18.17
C LYS A 56 -23.31 -6.85 -17.49
N ILE A 57 -23.99 -6.42 -16.44
CA ILE A 57 -25.06 -7.21 -15.81
C ILE A 57 -26.20 -7.46 -16.78
N GLU A 58 -26.68 -6.43 -17.46
CA GLU A 58 -27.76 -6.56 -18.46
C GLU A 58 -27.39 -7.55 -19.58
N ASN A 59 -26.14 -7.50 -20.07
CA ASN A 59 -25.64 -8.45 -21.07
C ASN A 59 -25.52 -9.88 -20.54
N ASN A 60 -25.08 -10.07 -19.29
CA ASN A 60 -24.99 -11.38 -18.65
C ASN A 60 -26.38 -12.00 -18.44
N LEU A 61 -27.40 -11.18 -18.16
CA LEU A 61 -28.79 -11.65 -18.06
C LEU A 61 -29.32 -12.21 -19.39
N VAL A 62 -28.93 -11.60 -20.52
CA VAL A 62 -29.33 -12.05 -21.86
C VAL A 62 -28.58 -13.31 -22.28
N SER A 63 -27.27 -13.37 -21.99
CA SER A 63 -26.41 -14.52 -22.38
C SER A 63 -26.53 -15.73 -21.45
N GLY A 64 -27.14 -15.56 -20.28
CA GLY A 64 -27.33 -16.63 -19.30
C GLY A 64 -26.12 -16.91 -18.40
N ASP A 65 -25.04 -16.13 -18.53
CA ASP A 65 -23.85 -16.22 -17.66
C ASP A 65 -24.18 -15.78 -16.22
N GLN A 66 -23.96 -16.68 -15.26
CA GLN A 66 -24.32 -16.50 -13.84
C GLN A 66 -23.10 -16.33 -12.92
N ASP A 67 -21.89 -16.31 -13.47
CA ASP A 67 -20.69 -16.24 -12.64
C ASP A 67 -20.56 -14.87 -11.99
N ALA A 68 -20.11 -14.87 -10.72
CA ALA A 68 -19.80 -13.65 -10.02
C ALA A 68 -18.56 -13.00 -10.64
N PHE A 69 -18.61 -11.69 -10.86
CA PHE A 69 -17.49 -10.93 -11.41
C PHE A 69 -17.27 -9.63 -10.65
N PHE A 70 -16.08 -9.06 -10.83
CA PHE A 70 -15.69 -7.75 -10.34
C PHE A 70 -15.48 -6.78 -11.51
N VAL A 71 -15.78 -5.51 -11.26
CA VAL A 71 -15.27 -4.39 -12.07
C VAL A 71 -14.34 -3.60 -11.16
N ALA A 72 -13.08 -3.47 -11.58
CA ALA A 72 -12.06 -2.70 -10.89
C ALA A 72 -11.69 -1.49 -11.74
N ASP A 73 -11.91 -0.29 -11.21
CA ASP A 73 -11.53 0.95 -11.88
C ASP A 73 -10.06 1.28 -11.58
N LEU A 74 -9.18 1.02 -12.55
CA LEU A 74 -7.76 1.39 -12.43
C LEU A 74 -7.55 2.92 -12.48
N GLY A 75 -8.48 3.67 -13.09
CA GLY A 75 -8.45 5.13 -13.11
C GLY A 75 -8.61 5.72 -11.71
N ASP A 76 -9.40 5.08 -10.86
CA ASP A 76 -9.51 5.43 -9.44
C ASP A 76 -8.17 5.21 -8.69
N VAL A 77 -7.43 4.12 -8.95
CA VAL A 77 -6.07 3.92 -8.39
C VAL A 77 -5.12 5.05 -8.80
N VAL A 78 -5.16 5.45 -10.08
CA VAL A 78 -4.36 6.58 -10.59
C VAL A 78 -4.73 7.89 -9.89
N GLN A 79 -6.03 8.17 -9.73
CA GLN A 79 -6.49 9.38 -9.02
C GLN A 79 -6.02 9.40 -7.58
N LYS A 80 -6.11 8.27 -6.87
CA LYS A 80 -5.64 8.16 -5.48
C LYS A 80 -4.13 8.33 -5.35
N HIS A 81 -3.34 7.82 -6.31
CA HIS A 81 -1.89 8.07 -6.36
C HIS A 81 -1.59 9.57 -6.46
N TRP A 82 -2.26 10.29 -7.37
CA TRP A 82 -2.04 11.73 -7.54
C TRP A 82 -2.54 12.55 -6.34
N ARG A 83 -3.68 12.15 -5.75
CA ARG A 83 -4.16 12.72 -4.48
C ARG A 83 -3.11 12.55 -3.38
N PHE A 84 -2.54 11.35 -3.21
CA PHE A 84 -1.47 11.10 -2.26
C PHE A 84 -0.25 12.02 -2.51
N LYS A 85 0.23 12.10 -3.77
CA LYS A 85 1.37 12.94 -4.13
C LYS A 85 1.12 14.42 -3.92
N LYS A 86 -0.13 14.88 -4.06
CA LYS A 86 -0.53 16.26 -3.79
C LYS A 86 -0.52 16.57 -2.29
N GLU A 87 -1.14 15.71 -1.48
CA GLU A 87 -1.31 15.96 -0.05
C GLU A 87 -0.07 15.58 0.78
N LEU A 88 0.79 14.70 0.28
CA LEU A 88 2.05 14.29 0.93
C LEU A 88 3.22 14.33 -0.06
N PRO A 89 3.60 15.51 -0.58
CA PRO A 89 4.58 15.64 -1.67
C PRO A 89 5.99 15.17 -1.29
N ARG A 90 6.30 15.18 0.01
CA ARG A 90 7.59 14.77 0.59
C ARG A 90 7.68 13.27 0.90
N VAL A 91 6.59 12.52 0.72
CA VAL A 91 6.49 11.11 1.10
C VAL A 91 6.42 10.26 -0.16
N LYS A 92 7.24 9.21 -0.23
CA LYS A 92 7.18 8.21 -1.30
C LYS A 92 6.17 7.12 -0.92
N PRO A 93 5.16 6.86 -1.76
CA PRO A 93 4.21 5.79 -1.50
C PRO A 93 4.86 4.41 -1.74
N PHE A 94 4.68 3.51 -0.78
CA PHE A 94 4.98 2.09 -0.89
C PHE A 94 3.68 1.31 -0.76
N TYR A 95 3.23 0.63 -1.81
CA TYR A 95 1.96 -0.08 -1.78
C TYR A 95 2.06 -1.39 -1.00
N ALA A 96 1.16 -1.63 -0.05
CA ALA A 96 1.10 -2.87 0.71
C ALA A 96 0.47 -3.98 -0.14
N VAL A 97 1.30 -4.86 -0.71
CA VAL A 97 0.87 -5.87 -1.70
C VAL A 97 -0.22 -6.80 -1.16
N LYS A 98 -0.16 -7.11 0.15
CA LYS A 98 -1.13 -7.94 0.87
C LYS A 98 -2.58 -7.42 0.81
N CYS A 99 -2.79 -6.13 0.55
CA CYS A 99 -4.13 -5.54 0.48
C CYS A 99 -4.86 -5.96 -0.80
N ASN A 100 -4.20 -5.91 -1.94
CA ASN A 100 -4.69 -6.45 -3.20
C ASN A 100 -3.51 -6.74 -4.15
N SER A 101 -3.19 -8.02 -4.30
CA SER A 101 -2.10 -8.50 -5.14
C SER A 101 -2.48 -8.72 -6.61
N SER A 102 -3.58 -8.12 -7.08
CA SER A 102 -3.98 -8.20 -8.48
C SER A 102 -2.91 -7.58 -9.36
N LYS A 103 -2.47 -8.32 -10.38
CA LYS A 103 -1.34 -7.95 -11.24
C LYS A 103 -1.53 -6.56 -11.84
N GLU A 104 -2.74 -6.25 -12.30
CA GLU A 104 -3.08 -4.99 -12.97
C GLU A 104 -2.96 -3.78 -12.03
N VAL A 105 -3.32 -3.92 -10.75
CA VAL A 105 -3.16 -2.87 -9.74
C VAL A 105 -1.67 -2.64 -9.47
N LEU A 106 -0.92 -3.72 -9.26
CA LEU A 106 0.52 -3.64 -8.99
C LEU A 106 1.29 -3.05 -10.18
N GLN A 107 0.98 -3.46 -11.42
CA GLN A 107 1.60 -2.91 -12.62
C GLN A 107 1.23 -1.44 -12.81
N THR A 108 -0.01 -1.04 -12.53
CA THR A 108 -0.42 0.37 -12.57
C THR A 108 0.42 1.21 -11.61
N LEU A 109 0.57 0.74 -10.36
CA LEU A 109 1.36 1.44 -9.33
C LEU A 109 2.86 1.45 -9.63
N ALA A 110 3.39 0.39 -10.24
CA ALA A 110 4.78 0.32 -10.69
C ALA A 110 5.06 1.35 -11.79
N VAL A 111 4.16 1.49 -12.77
CA VAL A 111 4.26 2.51 -13.83
C VAL A 111 4.19 3.93 -13.26
N LEU A 112 3.41 4.14 -12.20
CA LEU A 112 3.32 5.42 -11.48
C LEU A 112 4.54 5.68 -10.56
N GLY A 113 5.48 4.75 -10.45
CA GLY A 113 6.71 4.92 -9.66
C GLY A 113 6.51 4.75 -8.14
N ALA A 114 5.46 4.04 -7.71
CA ALA A 114 5.33 3.64 -6.30
C ALA A 114 6.34 2.54 -5.94
N GLY A 115 6.77 2.52 -4.68
CA GLY A 115 7.44 1.37 -4.09
C GLY A 115 6.45 0.31 -3.63
N PHE A 116 6.94 -0.78 -3.04
CA PHE A 116 6.11 -1.89 -2.58
C PHE A 116 6.53 -2.40 -1.19
N ASP A 117 5.57 -2.43 -0.27
CA ASP A 117 5.64 -3.15 1.00
C ASP A 117 5.22 -4.61 0.77
N CYS A 118 6.20 -5.50 0.87
CA CYS A 118 6.01 -6.95 0.79
C CYS A 118 6.07 -7.56 2.20
N ALA A 119 5.25 -8.57 2.45
CA ALA A 119 5.20 -9.34 3.70
C ALA A 119 5.62 -10.82 3.54
N SER A 120 5.86 -11.27 2.31
CA SER A 120 6.22 -12.65 1.98
C SER A 120 7.19 -12.75 0.78
N MET A 121 7.81 -13.93 0.65
CA MET A 121 8.67 -14.24 -0.51
C MET A 121 7.92 -14.18 -1.84
N GLY A 122 6.67 -14.66 -1.88
CA GLY A 122 5.85 -14.66 -3.09
C GLY A 122 5.50 -13.24 -3.57
N GLU A 123 5.26 -12.31 -2.64
CA GLU A 123 5.05 -10.90 -2.99
C GLU A 123 6.32 -10.26 -3.53
N MET A 124 7.47 -10.49 -2.89
CA MET A 124 8.76 -9.98 -3.40
C MET A 124 9.07 -10.53 -4.80
N GLU A 125 8.86 -11.82 -5.03
CA GLU A 125 9.04 -12.46 -6.33
C GLU A 125 8.12 -11.86 -7.40
N MET A 126 6.85 -11.64 -7.06
CA MET A 126 5.87 -11.04 -7.95
C MET A 126 6.25 -9.61 -8.35
N ILE A 127 6.69 -8.78 -7.40
CA ILE A 127 7.11 -7.40 -7.68
C ILE A 127 8.40 -7.36 -8.51
N LEU A 128 9.41 -8.17 -8.17
CA LEU A 128 10.64 -8.25 -8.95
C LEU A 128 10.38 -8.70 -10.40
N ARG A 129 9.47 -9.65 -10.62
CA ARG A 129 9.08 -10.11 -11.97
C ARG A 129 8.44 -9.01 -12.83
N MET A 130 7.90 -7.94 -12.22
CA MET A 130 7.38 -6.78 -12.94
C MET A 130 8.47 -5.79 -13.35
N GLY A 131 9.75 -6.06 -13.02
CA GLY A 131 10.87 -5.19 -13.33
C GLY A 131 11.06 -4.04 -12.33
N VAL A 132 10.35 -4.07 -11.19
CA VAL A 132 10.53 -3.09 -10.12
C VAL A 132 11.91 -3.29 -9.49
N PRO A 133 12.72 -2.23 -9.31
CA PRO A 133 14.04 -2.36 -8.71
C PRO A 133 13.92 -2.76 -7.24
N ALA A 134 14.85 -3.59 -6.76
CA ALA A 134 14.86 -4.05 -5.37
C ALA A 134 14.98 -2.92 -4.34
N THR A 135 15.52 -1.76 -4.74
CA THR A 135 15.59 -0.54 -3.92
C THR A 135 14.20 0.06 -3.61
N ASP A 136 13.20 -0.24 -4.44
CA ASP A 136 11.82 0.20 -4.28
C ASP A 136 10.95 -0.87 -3.60
N ILE A 137 11.57 -1.86 -2.97
CA ILE A 137 10.91 -2.90 -2.17
C ILE A 137 11.38 -2.78 -0.72
N ILE A 138 10.42 -2.77 0.20
CA ILE A 138 10.67 -2.98 1.64
C ILE A 138 10.02 -4.29 2.08
N TYR A 139 10.79 -5.14 2.77
CA TYR A 139 10.22 -6.33 3.39
C TYR A 139 9.73 -5.97 4.82
N ALA A 140 8.51 -5.43 4.92
CA ALA A 140 8.01 -4.82 6.16
C ALA A 140 7.30 -5.80 7.13
N ASN A 141 7.52 -7.10 6.99
CA ASN A 141 7.17 -8.08 8.02
C ASN A 141 8.24 -8.09 9.12
N THR A 142 7.87 -7.84 10.38
CA THR A 142 8.82 -7.81 11.50
C THR A 142 9.24 -9.20 11.96
N CYS A 143 8.49 -10.25 11.63
CA CYS A 143 8.77 -11.64 12.02
C CYS A 143 8.97 -12.52 10.78
N LYS A 144 10.21 -12.62 10.28
CA LYS A 144 10.50 -13.28 8.99
C LYS A 144 11.03 -14.69 9.16
N GLN A 145 10.71 -15.57 8.21
CA GLN A 145 11.42 -16.84 8.08
C GLN A 145 12.84 -16.62 7.55
N VAL A 146 13.81 -17.37 8.06
CA VAL A 146 15.22 -17.26 7.63
C VAL A 146 15.38 -17.50 6.12
N SER A 147 14.62 -18.44 5.55
CA SER A 147 14.56 -18.70 4.11
C SER A 147 14.16 -17.46 3.31
N HIS A 148 13.17 -16.69 3.78
CA HIS A 148 12.72 -15.47 3.12
C HIS A 148 13.75 -14.34 3.24
N ILE A 149 14.44 -14.23 4.38
CA ILE A 149 15.55 -13.28 4.55
C ILE A 149 16.67 -13.59 3.54
N LYS A 150 17.05 -14.86 3.41
CA LYS A 150 18.06 -15.30 2.42
C LYS A 150 17.61 -15.04 0.98
N TYR A 151 16.33 -15.27 0.67
CA TYR A 151 15.78 -14.94 -0.64
C TYR A 151 15.89 -13.44 -0.95
N ALA A 152 15.49 -12.59 0.00
CA ALA A 152 15.57 -11.14 -0.15
C ALA A 152 17.02 -10.68 -0.35
N ALA A 153 17.96 -11.19 0.44
CA ALA A 153 19.39 -10.92 0.29
C ALA A 153 19.92 -11.31 -1.11
N LYS A 154 19.56 -12.50 -1.59
CA LYS A 154 19.96 -12.99 -2.93
C LYS A 154 19.48 -12.09 -4.07
N HIS A 155 18.35 -11.40 -3.89
CA HIS A 155 17.75 -10.53 -4.91
C HIS A 155 17.99 -9.03 -4.64
N GLY A 156 18.88 -8.68 -3.72
CA GLY A 156 19.24 -7.29 -3.44
C GLY A 156 18.17 -6.49 -2.68
N ILE A 157 17.18 -7.16 -2.06
CA ILE A 157 16.19 -6.51 -1.21
C ILE A 157 16.81 -6.38 0.19
N HIS A 158 17.37 -5.21 0.47
CA HIS A 158 18.10 -4.95 1.73
C HIS A 158 17.24 -4.28 2.81
N ARG A 159 16.21 -3.52 2.44
CA ARG A 159 15.36 -2.78 3.39
C ARG A 159 14.36 -3.73 4.05
N MET A 160 14.43 -3.87 5.37
CA MET A 160 13.53 -4.74 6.13
C MET A 160 13.14 -4.12 7.47
N THR A 161 12.00 -4.53 8.03
CA THR A 161 11.60 -4.09 9.38
C THR A 161 11.96 -5.11 10.46
N PHE A 162 12.03 -4.66 11.72
CA PHE A 162 12.13 -5.53 12.90
C PHE A 162 11.55 -4.83 14.13
N ASP A 163 11.20 -5.60 15.16
CA ASP A 163 10.71 -5.08 16.44
C ASP A 163 11.21 -5.88 17.66
N CYS A 164 12.07 -6.88 17.46
CA CYS A 164 12.61 -7.72 18.53
C CYS A 164 14.04 -8.20 18.27
N GLU A 165 14.73 -8.63 19.34
CA GLU A 165 16.13 -9.09 19.27
C GLU A 165 16.30 -10.36 18.44
N ASN A 166 15.35 -11.30 18.52
CA ASN A 166 15.40 -12.56 17.77
C ASN A 166 15.45 -12.31 16.25
N GLU A 167 14.84 -11.22 15.78
CA GLU A 167 14.90 -10.83 14.38
C GLU A 167 16.32 -10.39 13.98
N LEU A 168 16.98 -9.60 14.84
CA LEU A 168 18.37 -9.19 14.63
C LEU A 168 19.32 -10.40 14.58
N VAL A 169 19.13 -11.38 15.46
CA VAL A 169 19.95 -12.61 15.44
C VAL A 169 19.79 -13.39 14.13
N LYS A 170 18.59 -13.46 13.57
CA LYS A 170 18.39 -14.08 12.25
C LYS A 170 19.11 -13.31 11.14
N LEU A 171 19.05 -11.98 11.18
CA LEU A 171 19.65 -11.10 10.17
C LEU A 171 21.17 -11.15 10.17
N SER A 172 21.81 -11.21 11.34
CA SER A 172 23.29 -11.25 11.44
C SER A 172 23.90 -12.43 10.67
N THR A 173 23.15 -13.53 10.54
CA THR A 173 23.58 -14.72 9.80
C THR A 173 23.03 -14.78 8.37
N ALA A 174 21.78 -14.37 8.17
CA ALA A 174 21.07 -14.59 6.90
C ALA A 174 21.17 -13.43 5.91
N ASN A 175 21.34 -12.19 6.40
CA ASN A 175 21.53 -10.99 5.58
C ASN A 175 22.27 -9.91 6.38
N PRO A 176 23.60 -10.02 6.57
CA PRO A 176 24.38 -9.06 7.34
C PRO A 176 24.42 -7.66 6.71
N HIS A 177 24.04 -7.53 5.43
CA HIS A 177 23.95 -6.25 4.70
C HIS A 177 22.55 -5.64 4.74
N ALA A 178 21.62 -6.18 5.52
CA ALA A 178 20.28 -5.63 5.65
C ALA A 178 20.33 -4.20 6.23
N GLU A 179 19.52 -3.32 5.65
CA GLU A 179 19.26 -1.99 6.18
C GLU A 179 17.94 -2.04 6.97
N MET A 180 18.05 -2.02 8.29
CA MET A 180 16.93 -2.29 9.17
C MET A 180 16.16 -1.04 9.56
N VAL A 181 14.83 -1.16 9.60
CA VAL A 181 13.90 -0.13 10.05
C VAL A 181 13.20 -0.64 11.31
N LEU A 182 13.43 0.00 12.46
CA LEU A 182 12.85 -0.42 13.74
C LEU A 182 11.38 -0.01 13.80
N ARG A 183 10.47 -0.99 13.88
CA ARG A 183 9.05 -0.75 14.05
C ARG A 183 8.73 -0.49 15.53
N ILE A 184 8.17 0.67 15.84
CA ILE A 184 7.70 1.02 17.17
C ILE A 184 6.21 0.75 17.32
N LYS A 185 5.81 0.51 18.56
CA LYS A 185 4.41 0.37 18.95
C LYS A 185 3.71 1.72 18.97
N THR A 186 2.45 1.75 18.56
CA THR A 186 1.60 2.94 18.56
C THR A 186 0.29 2.70 19.30
N ASP A 187 -0.35 3.78 19.76
CA ASP A 187 -1.74 3.71 20.20
C ASP A 187 -2.67 3.54 19.00
N ASP A 188 -3.15 2.32 18.79
CA ASP A 188 -4.07 1.93 17.74
C ASP A 188 -5.51 1.74 18.27
N SER A 189 -5.83 2.30 19.44
CA SER A 189 -7.16 2.23 20.05
C SER A 189 -8.25 2.75 19.10
N GLY A 190 -7.95 3.80 18.34
CA GLY A 190 -8.78 4.40 17.30
C GLY A 190 -8.62 3.75 15.91
N SER A 191 -8.39 2.45 15.84
CA SER A 191 -8.34 1.70 14.57
C SER A 191 -9.32 0.54 14.56
N TRP A 192 -9.82 0.19 13.37
CA TRP A 192 -10.74 -0.94 13.23
C TRP A 192 -10.02 -2.27 13.44
N HIS A 193 -8.79 -2.38 12.90
CA HIS A 193 -7.96 -3.58 13.03
C HIS A 193 -6.65 -3.28 13.74
N LYS A 194 -6.60 -3.58 15.04
CA LYS A 194 -5.45 -3.34 15.91
C LYS A 194 -4.28 -4.27 15.57
N LEU A 195 -3.09 -3.71 15.46
CA LEU A 195 -1.84 -4.42 15.15
C LEU A 195 -0.81 -4.32 16.28
N SER A 196 -0.91 -3.33 17.17
CA SER A 196 0.04 -3.05 18.25
C SER A 196 0.05 -4.10 19.36
N SER A 197 -0.97 -4.97 19.42
CA SER A 197 -0.96 -6.16 20.28
C SER A 197 0.05 -7.22 19.82
N LYS A 198 0.35 -7.25 18.52
CA LYS A 198 1.21 -8.25 17.88
C LYS A 198 2.58 -7.70 17.46
N PHE A 199 2.65 -6.43 17.10
CA PHE A 199 3.81 -5.83 16.46
C PHE A 199 4.23 -4.51 17.09
N GLY A 200 5.52 -4.19 16.95
CA GLY A 200 6.10 -2.92 17.38
C GLY A 200 6.75 -3.00 18.76
N ALA A 201 7.96 -2.47 18.86
CA ALA A 201 8.72 -2.39 20.10
C ALA A 201 8.15 -1.29 21.01
N HIS A 202 8.13 -1.53 22.32
CA HIS A 202 7.88 -0.45 23.27
C HIS A 202 9.04 0.54 23.26
N LEU A 203 8.75 1.82 23.49
CA LEU A 203 9.78 2.87 23.47
C LEU A 203 10.94 2.61 24.43
N GLN A 204 10.64 2.07 25.60
CA GLN A 204 11.64 1.71 26.61
C GLN A 204 12.62 0.62 26.14
N ASP A 205 12.20 -0.24 25.19
CA ASP A 205 13.03 -1.34 24.68
C ASP A 205 13.88 -0.91 23.46
N CYS A 206 13.52 0.20 22.81
CA CYS A 206 14.14 0.63 21.56
C CYS A 206 15.64 0.89 21.70
N GLU A 207 16.09 1.49 22.81
CA GLU A 207 17.52 1.72 23.03
C GLU A 207 18.31 0.40 23.12
N ASN A 208 17.75 -0.61 23.79
CA ASN A 208 18.39 -1.92 23.91
C ASN A 208 18.44 -2.64 22.56
N LEU A 209 17.37 -2.56 21.77
CA LEU A 209 17.35 -3.09 20.40
C LEU A 209 18.40 -2.43 19.50
N LEU A 210 18.56 -1.11 19.58
CA LEU A 210 19.56 -0.36 18.82
C LEU A 210 21.00 -0.70 19.25
N LYS A 211 21.24 -0.89 20.56
CA LYS A 211 22.53 -1.37 21.09
C LYS A 211 22.83 -2.79 20.60
N LYS A 212 21.82 -3.68 20.63
CA LYS A 212 21.94 -5.05 20.14
C LYS A 212 22.28 -5.09 18.65
N ALA A 213 21.63 -4.26 17.84
CA ALA A 213 21.94 -4.14 16.42
C ALA A 213 23.40 -3.75 16.18
N ASN A 214 23.93 -2.77 16.92
CA ASN A 214 25.36 -2.41 16.88
C ASN A 214 26.27 -3.59 17.24
N SER A 215 25.98 -4.31 18.34
CA SER A 215 26.79 -5.47 18.74
C SER A 215 26.82 -6.61 17.71
N LEU A 216 25.82 -6.66 16.83
CA LEU A 216 25.70 -7.64 15.76
C LEU A 216 26.17 -7.10 14.41
N ASN A 217 26.70 -5.87 14.36
CA ASN A 217 27.07 -5.13 13.15
C ASN A 217 25.91 -4.98 12.14
N ILE A 218 24.68 -4.89 12.63
CA ILE A 218 23.49 -4.68 11.81
C ILE A 218 23.21 -3.18 11.71
N LYS A 219 23.10 -2.71 10.46
CA LYS A 219 22.79 -1.31 10.18
C LYS A 219 21.31 -1.03 10.42
N VAL A 220 21.01 -0.14 11.37
CA VAL A 220 19.67 0.44 11.51
C VAL A 220 19.67 1.79 10.79
N ILE A 221 18.72 1.98 9.88
CA ILE A 221 18.61 3.17 9.03
C ILE A 221 17.36 3.99 9.31
N GLY A 222 16.47 3.54 10.19
CA GLY A 222 15.19 4.23 10.34
C GLY A 222 14.26 3.66 11.38
N VAL A 223 13.10 4.29 11.45
CA VAL A 223 11.98 3.91 12.33
C VAL A 223 10.73 3.74 11.47
N SER A 224 9.87 2.80 11.85
CA SER A 224 8.52 2.66 11.29
C SER A 224 7.46 2.54 12.38
N PHE A 225 6.20 2.79 12.02
CA PHE A 225 5.05 2.45 12.86
C PHE A 225 3.85 2.09 12.00
N HIS A 226 2.73 1.64 12.58
CA HIS A 226 1.49 1.40 11.83
C HIS A 226 0.28 1.38 12.77
N PHE A 227 -0.74 2.18 12.44
CA PHE A 227 -1.95 2.35 13.27
C PHE A 227 -3.04 1.30 13.05
N GLY A 228 -2.76 0.18 12.40
CA GLY A 228 -3.82 -0.74 11.94
C GLY A 228 -4.55 -0.25 10.68
N SER A 229 -5.60 -0.98 10.29
CA SER A 229 -6.47 -0.59 9.16
C SER A 229 -7.57 0.35 9.62
N VAL A 230 -7.81 1.40 8.82
CA VAL A 230 -8.84 2.43 9.03
C VAL A 230 -8.70 3.12 10.40
N ALA A 231 -7.69 3.99 10.50
CA ALA A 231 -7.53 4.89 11.62
C ALA A 231 -8.65 5.94 11.63
N THR A 232 -9.17 6.26 12.81
CA THR A 232 -10.25 7.24 13.01
C THR A 232 -9.80 8.43 13.85
N VAL A 233 -8.56 8.42 14.34
CA VAL A 233 -8.01 9.47 15.23
C VAL A 233 -6.74 10.04 14.61
N THR A 234 -6.82 11.27 14.09
CA THR A 234 -5.66 11.94 13.47
C THR A 234 -4.56 12.25 14.49
N ALA A 235 -4.91 12.59 15.73
CA ALA A 235 -3.97 12.95 16.79
C ALA A 235 -2.96 11.83 17.11
N SER A 236 -3.34 10.56 16.92
CA SER A 236 -2.46 9.41 17.12
C SER A 236 -1.22 9.46 16.21
N PHE A 237 -1.35 10.01 14.99
CA PHE A 237 -0.22 10.22 14.07
C PHE A 237 0.80 11.19 14.66
N SER A 238 0.37 12.33 15.18
CA SER A 238 1.29 13.30 15.80
C SER A 238 2.08 12.67 16.95
N LYS A 239 1.43 11.83 17.76
CA LYS A 239 2.08 11.14 18.87
C LYS A 239 3.11 10.11 18.39
N ALA A 240 2.77 9.27 17.41
CA ALA A 240 3.75 8.32 16.87
C ALA A 240 4.92 9.00 16.18
N ILE A 241 4.68 10.15 15.55
CA ILE A 241 5.74 10.98 14.95
C ILE A 241 6.70 11.50 16.02
N GLU A 242 6.17 12.03 17.13
CA GLU A 242 6.96 12.46 18.28
C GLU A 242 7.80 11.30 18.86
N ASP A 243 7.18 10.12 19.00
CA ASP A 243 7.82 8.94 19.56
C ASP A 243 8.86 8.34 18.60
N ALA A 244 8.61 8.37 17.29
CA ALA A 244 9.59 8.01 16.27
C ALA A 244 10.80 8.96 16.31
N LYS A 245 10.59 10.27 16.51
CA LYS A 245 11.69 11.24 16.67
C LYS A 245 12.60 10.90 17.85
N LYS A 246 12.04 10.50 18.99
CA LYS A 246 12.83 10.07 20.16
C LYS A 246 13.72 8.89 19.82
N VAL A 247 13.17 7.87 19.15
CA VAL A 247 13.95 6.70 18.72
C VAL A 247 15.00 7.06 17.66
N PHE A 248 14.68 8.00 16.78
CA PHE A 248 15.62 8.55 15.80
C PHE A 248 16.85 9.19 16.47
N ASP A 249 16.62 9.98 17.52
CA ASP A 249 17.68 10.64 18.28
C ASP A 249 18.54 9.64 19.07
N ILE A 250 17.92 8.63 19.67
CA ILE A 250 18.62 7.51 20.32
C ILE A 250 19.50 6.78 19.30
N GLY A 251 18.96 6.47 18.11
CA GLY A 251 19.69 5.83 17.02
C GLY A 251 20.92 6.64 16.61
N LYS A 252 20.75 7.94 16.35
CA LYS A 252 21.86 8.86 16.01
C LYS A 252 22.92 8.92 17.10
N LYS A 253 22.52 9.01 18.37
CA LYS A 253 23.43 9.03 19.52
C LYS A 253 24.26 7.73 19.62
N LEU A 254 23.68 6.61 19.22
CA LEU A 254 24.35 5.30 19.18
C LEU A 254 25.15 5.07 17.88
N GLY A 255 25.24 6.06 16.99
CA GLY A 255 26.04 5.98 15.75
C GLY A 255 25.31 5.38 14.55
N HIS A 256 23.99 5.15 14.63
CA HIS A 256 23.21 4.68 13.48
C HIS A 256 22.99 5.78 12.45
N CYS A 257 23.10 5.45 11.16
CA CYS A 257 22.80 6.35 10.05
C CYS A 257 21.27 6.39 9.81
N MET A 258 20.57 7.03 10.74
CA MET A 258 19.12 7.18 10.68
C MET A 258 18.75 8.16 9.55
N LYS A 259 18.16 7.64 8.48
CA LYS A 259 17.78 8.37 7.24
C LYS A 259 16.39 8.00 6.68
N VAL A 260 15.79 6.90 7.12
CA VAL A 260 14.47 6.44 6.66
C VAL A 260 13.45 6.61 7.78
N TRP A 261 12.27 7.06 7.40
CA TRP A 261 11.13 7.03 8.28
C TRP A 261 9.88 6.56 7.54
N ASP A 262 9.36 5.42 7.96
CA ASP A 262 8.14 4.84 7.41
C ASP A 262 6.96 5.16 8.34
N ILE A 263 6.06 6.00 7.87
CA ILE A 263 4.88 6.46 8.62
C ILE A 263 3.70 5.48 8.53
N GLY A 264 3.94 4.26 8.03
CA GLY A 264 3.01 3.15 8.17
C GLY A 264 1.85 3.20 7.19
N GLY A 265 0.67 2.79 7.64
CA GLY A 265 -0.56 2.86 6.85
C GLY A 265 -1.77 3.07 7.77
N GLY A 266 -2.96 2.85 7.22
CA GLY A 266 -4.21 2.94 7.96
C GLY A 266 -5.12 4.09 7.54
N PHE A 267 -4.80 4.83 6.48
CA PHE A 267 -5.70 5.89 6.02
C PHE A 267 -6.95 5.34 5.35
N PRO A 268 -8.07 6.08 5.43
CA PRO A 268 -9.27 5.72 4.69
C PRO A 268 -9.01 5.69 3.18
N GLY A 269 -9.59 4.70 2.51
CA GLY A 269 -9.58 4.59 1.05
C GLY A 269 -10.74 5.29 0.34
N GLU A 270 -11.79 5.65 1.06
CA GLU A 270 -12.95 6.34 0.48
C GLU A 270 -13.11 7.74 1.08
N SER A 271 -13.69 8.65 0.31
CA SER A 271 -13.90 10.05 0.70
C SER A 271 -15.09 10.25 1.65
N ASN A 272 -15.88 9.21 1.91
CA ASN A 272 -17.01 9.20 2.84
C ASN A 272 -16.59 8.85 4.29
N PHE A 273 -15.33 8.52 4.52
CA PHE A 273 -14.80 8.33 5.87
C PHE A 273 -14.62 9.67 6.57
N ASN A 274 -14.77 9.66 7.89
CA ASN A 274 -14.44 10.79 8.75
C ASN A 274 -13.51 10.28 9.85
N PRO A 275 -12.28 10.81 9.99
CA PRO A 275 -11.66 11.89 9.19
C PRO A 275 -11.32 11.46 7.74
N ILE A 276 -11.25 12.41 6.81
CA ILE A 276 -10.79 12.17 5.42
C ILE A 276 -9.25 12.14 5.34
N PHE A 277 -8.71 11.62 4.24
CA PHE A 277 -7.26 11.50 4.03
C PHE A 277 -6.50 12.84 4.18
N GLU A 278 -7.06 13.95 3.70
CA GLU A 278 -6.46 15.28 3.80
C GLU A 278 -6.27 15.72 5.25
N GLU A 279 -7.18 15.36 6.15
CA GLU A 279 -7.07 15.70 7.56
C GLU A 279 -5.91 14.95 8.23
N PHE A 280 -5.70 13.67 7.86
CA PHE A 280 -4.52 12.92 8.28
C PHE A 280 -3.24 13.51 7.69
N ALA A 281 -3.24 13.82 6.39
CA ALA A 281 -2.08 14.38 5.70
C ALA A 281 -1.65 15.73 6.30
N ALA A 282 -2.61 16.60 6.61
CA ALA A 282 -2.35 17.89 7.26
C ALA A 282 -1.69 17.74 8.64
N VAL A 283 -2.17 16.80 9.46
CA VAL A 283 -1.54 16.50 10.75
C VAL A 283 -0.14 15.92 10.56
N ILE A 284 0.04 15.01 9.62
CA ILE A 284 1.34 14.40 9.31
C ILE A 284 2.36 15.46 8.88
N ILE A 285 2.01 16.34 7.93
CA ILE A 285 2.92 17.40 7.47
C ILE A 285 3.30 18.31 8.62
N LYS A 286 2.31 18.79 9.39
CA LYS A 286 2.56 19.67 10.53
C LYS A 286 3.51 19.03 11.55
N SER A 287 3.30 17.76 11.87
CA SER A 287 4.15 17.02 12.79
C SER A 287 5.54 16.76 12.20
N ILE A 288 5.66 16.42 10.90
CA ILE A 288 6.95 16.29 10.22
C ILE A 288 7.73 17.60 10.30
N ASP A 289 7.12 18.74 9.98
CA ASP A 289 7.79 20.03 9.99
C ASP A 289 8.22 20.44 11.42
N GLN A 290 7.41 20.11 12.41
CA GLN A 290 7.72 20.36 13.82
C GLN A 290 8.90 19.51 14.33
N TYR A 291 8.89 18.21 14.07
CA TYR A 291 9.86 17.28 14.65
C TYR A 291 11.09 17.03 13.76
N PHE A 292 10.98 17.32 12.46
CA PHE A 292 12.01 17.09 11.45
C PHE A 292 12.12 18.29 10.48
N PRO A 293 12.44 19.51 10.93
CA PRO A 293 12.46 20.71 10.08
C PRO A 293 13.54 20.68 8.99
N ASN A 294 14.66 19.98 9.20
CA ASN A 294 15.79 19.86 8.27
C ASN A 294 15.88 18.43 7.71
N ASN A 295 14.88 18.04 6.94
CA ASN A 295 14.63 16.67 6.51
C ASN A 295 14.88 16.44 5.01
N HIS A 296 15.76 17.21 4.40
CA HIS A 296 16.14 17.03 2.99
C HIS A 296 16.79 15.67 2.71
N ASP A 297 17.48 15.10 3.71
CA ASP A 297 18.11 13.77 3.61
C ASP A 297 17.23 12.63 4.14
N LEU A 298 16.02 12.94 4.60
CA LEU A 298 15.09 11.95 5.15
C LEU A 298 14.20 11.38 4.05
N GLU A 299 14.30 10.08 3.87
CA GLU A 299 13.38 9.34 3.01
C GLU A 299 12.13 8.97 3.82
N LEU A 300 11.02 9.64 3.50
CA LEU A 300 9.72 9.37 4.10
C LEU A 300 8.99 8.34 3.25
N LEU A 301 8.61 7.22 3.87
CA LEU A 301 7.88 6.13 3.24
C LEU A 301 6.48 6.01 3.83
N GLN A 302 5.54 5.53 3.03
CA GLN A 302 4.19 5.24 3.50
C GLN A 302 3.66 3.95 2.88
N ASN A 303 3.26 3.01 3.73
CA ASN A 303 2.55 1.79 3.37
C ASN A 303 1.08 2.09 3.03
N LEU A 304 0.79 2.26 1.74
CA LEU A 304 -0.55 2.47 1.22
C LEU A 304 -1.25 1.13 1.02
N GLY A 305 -2.14 0.79 1.94
CA GLY A 305 -2.97 -0.41 1.87
C GLY A 305 -4.37 -0.10 1.33
N ASP A 306 -5.35 -0.08 2.24
CA ASP A 306 -6.76 0.20 1.96
C ASP A 306 -6.97 1.51 1.19
N THR A 307 -6.06 2.48 1.39
CA THR A 307 -6.05 3.79 0.74
C THR A 307 -5.95 3.73 -0.78
N MET A 308 -5.34 2.68 -1.35
CA MET A 308 -5.07 2.58 -2.79
C MET A 308 -5.86 1.45 -3.46
N LEU A 309 -6.81 0.85 -2.73
CA LEU A 309 -7.69 -0.15 -3.33
C LEU A 309 -8.56 0.51 -4.40
N PRO A 310 -8.69 -0.10 -5.60
CA PRO A 310 -9.66 0.35 -6.58
C PRO A 310 -11.05 0.25 -5.95
N GLN A 311 -11.95 1.16 -6.33
CA GLN A 311 -13.37 0.96 -6.07
C GLN A 311 -13.81 -0.35 -6.73
N LEU A 312 -14.01 -1.38 -5.89
CA LEU A 312 -14.48 -2.68 -6.31
C LEU A 312 -15.99 -2.71 -6.19
N SER A 313 -16.67 -2.82 -7.32
CA SER A 313 -18.09 -3.15 -7.31
C SER A 313 -18.24 -4.65 -7.53
N LEU A 314 -18.56 -5.36 -6.44
CA LEU A 314 -18.93 -6.78 -6.49
C LEU A 314 -20.44 -6.92 -6.51
N LYS A 315 -20.97 -7.68 -7.47
CA LYS A 315 -22.32 -8.23 -7.38
C LYS A 315 -22.29 -9.74 -7.50
N ARG A 316 -22.66 -10.41 -6.41
CA ARG A 316 -22.95 -11.84 -6.39
C ARG A 316 -24.43 -12.01 -6.69
N TRP A 317 -24.78 -12.70 -7.78
CA TRP A 317 -26.17 -13.06 -8.05
C TRP A 317 -26.53 -14.28 -7.19
N LEU A 318 -27.12 -14.05 -6.02
CA LEU A 318 -27.74 -15.13 -5.24
C LEU A 318 -29.09 -15.49 -5.86
N SER A 319 -29.07 -16.35 -6.88
CA SER A 319 -30.23 -17.19 -7.19
C SER A 319 -29.79 -18.64 -7.37
N LEU A 320 -29.35 -19.21 -6.26
CA LEU A 320 -29.43 -20.64 -6.03
C LEU A 320 -30.13 -20.86 -4.68
N GLN A 321 -31.35 -21.38 -4.78
CA GLN A 321 -32.28 -21.82 -3.72
C GLN A 321 -33.33 -20.84 -3.17
N LYS A 322 -34.24 -20.40 -4.05
CA LYS A 322 -35.64 -20.08 -3.65
C LYS A 322 -36.63 -21.22 -3.95
N ARG A 323 -36.15 -22.46 -4.12
CA ARG A 323 -36.99 -23.66 -4.29
C ARG A 323 -36.49 -24.80 -3.39
N ARG A 324 -37.38 -25.24 -2.49
CA ARG A 324 -37.28 -26.33 -1.49
C ARG A 324 -36.72 -25.98 -0.11
N LEU A 325 -37.49 -25.23 0.68
CA LEU A 325 -37.66 -25.49 2.12
C LEU A 325 -39.13 -25.23 2.51
N ARG A 326 -40.04 -25.98 1.87
CA ARG A 326 -41.32 -26.37 2.49
C ARG A 326 -41.08 -27.72 3.13
N LYS A 327 -40.89 -27.74 4.45
CA LYS A 327 -41.02 -28.83 5.45
C LYS A 327 -40.11 -28.42 6.61
N LYS A 328 -40.63 -27.79 7.66
CA LYS A 328 -41.06 -28.47 8.90
C LYS A 328 -40.15 -29.66 9.20
N VAL A 329 -39.15 -29.48 10.07
CA VAL A 329 -38.89 -30.35 11.24
C VAL A 329 -38.25 -29.46 12.33
N LEU A 330 -38.74 -29.70 13.54
CA LEU A 330 -38.48 -29.09 14.84
C LEU A 330 -37.60 -30.07 15.64
N MET A 331 -36.85 -29.55 16.63
CA MET A 331 -36.10 -30.28 17.69
C MET A 331 -34.76 -30.91 17.25
N GLU A 332 -33.69 -30.89 18.04
CA GLU A 332 -33.44 -30.56 19.46
C GLU A 332 -32.03 -29.94 19.60
#